data_AF-A0A7S2T7Q9-F1
#
_entry.id   AF-A0A7S2T7Q9-F1
#
_cell.length_a   1.000
_cell.length_b   1.000
_cell.length_c   1.000
_cell.angle_alpha   90.00
_cell.angle_beta   90.00
_cell.angle_gamma   90.00
#
_symmetry.space_group_name_H-M   'P 1'
#
loop_
_entity.id
_entity.type
_entity.pdbx_description
1 polymer ?
#
loop_
_entity_poly.entity_id
_entity_poly.type
_entity_poly.pdbx_seq_one_letter_code
_entity_poly.pdbx_strand_id
1 'polypeptide(L)'
;SEEEARDGFLEEYDYEVSAEDERILKTFLDPNAESKSTRTLADIIEEKLRERDLVQEDVDFRVDSQQAAVATGLSEKAVLVYKQVGSFLQRYKSGSVPKAFKIIPNLSNWEEILYITDYGNWSVHAMYQATRIFASNLNAKMAQRFYSLVLLPRVREEIWANKKLHFALFQALKKAAYKPGAFFKGLLLPLCQSGTCTVLEAVIFSAVINRISIPVLHSSA
;
A
#
# COMPACT_ATOMS: atom_id res chain seq x y z
N SER A 1 19.29 -11.29 10.96
CA SER A 1 19.28 -11.78 12.37
C SER A 1 18.71 -13.20 12.39
N GLU A 2 18.92 -13.99 13.45
CA GLU A 2 18.41 -15.38 13.54
C GLU A 2 16.88 -15.49 13.32
N GLU A 3 16.15 -14.38 13.49
CA GLU A 3 14.73 -14.23 13.16
C GLU A 3 14.44 -14.24 11.64
N GLU A 4 15.35 -13.73 10.80
CA GLU A 4 15.27 -13.82 9.32
C GLU A 4 15.60 -15.23 8.81
N ALA A 5 16.41 -16.00 9.56
CA ALA A 5 16.77 -17.38 9.19
C ALA A 5 15.65 -18.39 9.53
N ARG A 6 14.85 -18.13 10.57
CA ARG A 6 13.66 -18.93 10.91
C ARG A 6 12.49 -18.70 9.95
N ASP A 7 12.45 -17.55 9.28
CA ASP A 7 11.42 -17.19 8.29
C ASP A 7 11.76 -17.70 6.88
N GLY A 8 12.94 -18.32 6.70
CA GLY A 8 13.47 -18.84 5.44
C GLY A 8 12.88 -20.19 4.99
N PHE A 9 11.92 -20.74 5.72
CA PHE A 9 11.17 -21.92 5.31
C PHE A 9 9.69 -21.56 5.27
N LEU A 10 9.31 -20.86 4.20
CA LEU A 10 7.92 -20.64 3.90
C LEU A 10 7.53 -21.51 2.73
N GLU A 11 6.87 -22.61 3.08
CA GLU A 11 5.93 -23.34 2.24
C GLU A 11 5.28 -22.35 1.27
N GLU A 12 5.45 -22.62 -0.01
CA GLU A 12 4.60 -22.07 -1.04
C GLU A 12 3.17 -22.27 -0.54
N TYR A 13 2.45 -21.17 -0.29
CA TYR A 13 1.03 -21.22 0.08
C TYR A 13 0.25 -21.70 -1.14
N ASP A 14 0.36 -22.97 -1.44
CA ASP A 14 -0.43 -23.66 -2.45
C ASP A 14 -1.76 -24.01 -1.80
N TYR A 15 -2.54 -22.96 -1.52
CA TYR A 15 -3.88 -23.10 -0.99
C TYR A 15 -4.84 -23.30 -2.16
N GLU A 16 -5.26 -24.54 -2.35
CA GLU A 16 -6.34 -24.87 -3.28
C GLU A 16 -7.67 -24.39 -2.69
N VAL A 17 -8.26 -23.37 -3.34
CA VAL A 17 -9.57 -22.84 -2.97
C VAL A 17 -10.63 -23.91 -3.25
N SER A 18 -11.30 -24.41 -2.21
CA SER A 18 -12.38 -25.38 -2.38
C SER A 18 -13.71 -24.71 -2.68
N ALA A 19 -14.63 -25.47 -3.29
CA ALA A 19 -15.99 -24.99 -3.55
C ALA A 19 -16.76 -24.66 -2.25
N GLU A 20 -16.38 -25.25 -1.12
CA GLU A 20 -16.99 -24.95 0.17
C GLU A 20 -16.49 -23.61 0.73
N ASP A 21 -15.20 -23.31 0.59
CA ASP A 21 -14.63 -22.02 1.02
C ASP A 21 -15.30 -20.85 0.29
N GLU A 22 -15.55 -21.02 -1.02
CA GLU A 22 -16.27 -20.02 -1.81
C GLU A 22 -17.71 -19.82 -1.32
N ARG A 23 -18.43 -20.89 -0.96
CA ARG A 23 -19.81 -20.80 -0.48
C ARG A 23 -19.88 -20.09 0.88
N ILE A 24 -19.00 -20.46 1.79
CA ILE A 24 -18.91 -19.83 3.11
C ILE A 24 -18.63 -18.34 2.93
N LEU A 25 -17.63 -17.98 2.13
CA LEU A 25 -17.28 -16.57 1.91
C LEU A 25 -18.44 -15.79 1.28
N LYS A 26 -19.09 -16.33 0.25
CA LYS A 26 -20.25 -15.69 -0.40
C LYS A 26 -21.42 -15.43 0.55
N THR A 27 -21.55 -16.20 1.62
CA THR A 27 -22.60 -15.98 2.63
C THR A 27 -22.41 -14.67 3.40
N PHE A 28 -21.17 -14.17 3.50
CA PHE A 28 -20.82 -12.96 4.24
C PHE A 28 -20.63 -11.71 3.37
N LEU A 29 -20.54 -11.85 2.04
CA LEU A 29 -20.29 -10.72 1.12
C LEU A 29 -21.61 -10.09 0.63
N ASP A 30 -21.60 -8.77 0.46
CA ASP A 30 -22.71 -8.02 -0.14
C ASP A 30 -22.78 -8.33 -1.65
N PRO A 31 -23.91 -8.85 -2.17
CA PRO A 31 -24.06 -9.15 -3.60
C PRO A 31 -23.95 -7.93 -4.53
N ASN A 32 -24.07 -6.70 -4.02
CA ASN A 32 -23.90 -5.46 -4.79
C ASN A 32 -22.50 -4.84 -4.69
N ALA A 33 -21.51 -5.57 -4.16
CA ALA A 33 -20.18 -5.06 -3.90
C ALA A 33 -19.35 -4.69 -5.13
N GLU A 34 -19.56 -5.35 -6.27
CA GLU A 34 -18.79 -5.13 -7.50
C GLU A 34 -18.89 -3.69 -8.04
N SER A 35 -19.95 -2.95 -7.66
CA SER A 35 -20.12 -1.55 -8.05
C SER A 35 -19.26 -0.55 -7.23
N LYS A 36 -18.60 -0.98 -6.15
CA LYS A 36 -17.77 -0.10 -5.31
C LYS A 36 -16.30 -0.21 -5.72
N SER A 37 -15.83 0.69 -6.61
CA SER A 37 -14.39 0.75 -6.92
C SER A 37 -13.61 1.19 -5.67
N THR A 38 -12.47 0.55 -5.42
CA THR A 38 -11.57 0.95 -4.34
C THR A 38 -10.72 2.12 -4.83
N ARG A 39 -10.89 3.30 -4.22
CA ARG A 39 -10.09 4.50 -4.56
C ARG A 39 -8.67 4.38 -4.00
N THR A 40 -7.67 4.63 -4.85
CA THR A 40 -6.25 4.67 -4.51
C THR A 40 -5.80 6.09 -4.16
N LEU A 41 -4.54 6.25 -3.70
CA LEU A 41 -3.99 7.59 -3.44
C LEU A 41 -3.88 8.41 -4.73
N ALA A 42 -3.59 7.77 -5.85
CA ALA A 42 -3.46 8.42 -7.15
C ALA A 42 -4.80 9.00 -7.58
N ASP A 43 -5.88 8.22 -7.48
CA ASP A 43 -7.24 8.67 -7.82
C ASP A 43 -7.63 9.92 -7.02
N ILE A 44 -7.32 9.95 -5.72
CA ILE A 44 -7.65 11.08 -4.84
C ILE A 44 -6.83 12.33 -5.22
N ILE A 45 -5.55 12.17 -5.57
CA ILE A 45 -4.69 13.30 -5.94
C ILE A 45 -5.11 13.84 -7.31
N GLU A 46 -5.34 12.98 -8.29
CA GLU A 46 -5.79 13.38 -9.64
C GLU A 46 -7.15 14.10 -9.61
N GLU A 47 -8.09 13.64 -8.80
CA GLU A 47 -9.39 14.30 -8.58
C GLU A 47 -9.19 15.72 -8.02
N LYS A 48 -8.34 15.86 -6.99
CA LYS A 48 -8.04 17.17 -6.39
C LYS A 48 -7.29 18.13 -7.32
N LEU A 49 -6.40 17.62 -8.17
CA LEU A 49 -5.71 18.45 -9.17
C LEU A 49 -6.71 19.01 -10.18
N ARG A 50 -7.57 18.13 -10.70
CA ARG A 50 -8.62 18.53 -11.65
C ARG A 50 -9.56 19.58 -11.07
N GLU A 51 -9.96 19.44 -9.80
CA GLU A 51 -10.80 20.45 -9.12
C GLU A 51 -10.10 21.81 -8.99
N ARG A 52 -8.77 21.83 -8.80
CA ARG A 52 -8.00 23.08 -8.73
C ARG A 52 -7.83 23.73 -10.10
N ASP A 53 -7.57 22.94 -11.14
CA ASP A 53 -7.42 23.43 -12.51
C ASP A 53 -8.71 24.07 -13.04
N LEU A 54 -9.88 23.58 -12.61
CA LEU A 54 -11.18 24.18 -12.94
C LEU A 54 -11.43 25.54 -12.27
N VAL A 55 -10.71 25.88 -11.20
CA VAL A 55 -10.81 27.17 -10.50
C VAL A 55 -9.80 28.19 -11.06
N GLN A 56 -8.80 27.72 -11.82
CA GLN A 56 -7.69 28.53 -12.31
C GLN A 56 -7.66 28.51 -13.84
N GLU A 57 -8.66 29.17 -14.47
CA GLU A 57 -8.59 29.52 -15.88
C GLU A 57 -7.38 30.46 -16.11
N ASP A 58 -6.60 30.18 -17.15
CA ASP A 58 -5.35 30.83 -17.59
C ASP A 58 -4.04 30.44 -16.90
N VAL A 59 -3.43 29.28 -17.27
CA VAL A 59 -1.97 29.20 -17.53
C VAL A 59 -1.60 28.10 -18.57
N ASP A 60 -0.75 28.51 -19.50
CA ASP A 60 -0.09 27.82 -20.61
C ASP A 60 0.48 26.40 -20.33
N PHE A 61 0.41 25.55 -21.36
CA PHE A 61 0.73 24.12 -21.35
C PHE A 61 2.23 23.90 -21.56
N ARG A 62 3.07 24.05 -20.52
CA ARG A 62 4.48 23.59 -20.59
C ARG A 62 5.14 23.32 -19.23
N VAL A 63 5.76 22.13 -19.17
CA VAL A 63 6.67 21.53 -18.18
C VAL A 63 6.02 20.90 -16.93
N ASP A 64 5.81 19.58 -17.03
CA ASP A 64 5.35 18.62 -16.01
C ASP A 64 6.02 18.80 -14.62
N SER A 65 7.28 19.25 -14.55
CA SER A 65 7.96 19.53 -13.27
C SER A 65 7.44 20.77 -12.54
N GLN A 66 7.01 21.81 -13.26
CA GLN A 66 6.60 23.09 -12.68
C GLN A 66 5.18 23.04 -12.12
N GLN A 67 4.27 22.38 -12.84
CA GLN A 67 2.91 22.12 -12.36
C GLN A 67 2.91 21.16 -11.16
N ALA A 68 3.71 20.09 -11.20
CA ALA A 68 3.87 19.19 -10.05
C ALA A 68 4.48 19.91 -8.83
N ALA A 69 5.43 20.82 -9.03
CA ALA A 69 6.02 21.63 -7.97
C ALA A 69 4.97 22.51 -7.26
N VAL A 70 4.16 23.24 -8.02
CA VAL A 70 3.08 24.10 -7.48
C VAL A 70 2.02 23.27 -6.77
N ALA A 71 1.59 22.15 -7.35
CA ALA A 71 0.57 21.27 -6.79
C ALA A 71 0.99 20.61 -5.46
N THR A 72 2.28 20.28 -5.33
CA THR A 72 2.83 19.54 -4.18
C THR A 72 3.51 20.45 -3.15
N GLY A 73 3.65 21.75 -3.44
CA GLY A 73 4.39 22.69 -2.59
C GLY A 73 5.91 22.43 -2.56
N LEU A 74 6.44 21.74 -3.58
CA LEU A 74 7.86 21.39 -3.70
C LEU A 74 8.58 22.34 -4.65
N SER A 75 9.91 22.42 -4.54
CA SER A 75 10.72 23.03 -5.59
C SER A 75 10.83 22.09 -6.79
N GLU A 76 11.00 22.66 -7.98
CA GLU A 76 11.18 21.89 -9.22
C GLU A 76 12.32 20.85 -9.11
N LYS A 77 13.42 21.25 -8.47
CA LYS A 77 14.55 20.35 -8.19
C LYS A 77 14.16 19.19 -7.28
N ALA A 78 13.31 19.42 -6.28
CA ALA A 78 12.85 18.35 -5.40
C ALA A 78 11.94 17.35 -6.14
N VAL A 79 11.07 17.83 -7.04
CA VAL A 79 10.25 16.97 -7.90
C VAL A 79 11.15 16.05 -8.75
N LEU A 80 12.18 16.60 -9.40
CA LEU A 80 13.13 15.81 -10.19
C LEU A 80 13.84 14.73 -9.36
N VAL A 81 14.25 15.07 -8.13
CA VAL A 81 14.87 14.12 -7.21
C VAL A 81 13.91 12.98 -6.86
N TYR A 82 12.64 13.27 -6.56
CA TYR A 82 11.67 12.22 -6.23
C TYR A 82 11.26 11.38 -7.43
N LYS A 83 11.19 11.94 -8.65
CA LYS A 83 11.02 11.16 -9.89
C LYS A 83 12.19 10.17 -10.10
N GLN A 84 13.42 10.58 -9.82
CA GLN A 84 14.59 9.69 -9.85
C GLN A 84 14.54 8.61 -8.77
N VAL A 85 14.06 8.94 -7.57
CA VAL A 85 13.82 7.95 -6.51
C VAL A 85 12.79 6.92 -6.94
N GLY A 86 11.68 7.34 -7.57
CA GLY A 86 10.69 6.42 -8.14
C GLY A 86 11.30 5.46 -9.16
N SER A 87 12.04 6.01 -10.13
CA SER A 87 12.76 5.22 -11.16
C SER A 87 13.78 4.22 -10.58
N PHE A 88 14.35 4.52 -9.41
CA PHE A 88 15.21 3.61 -8.67
C PHE A 88 14.40 2.49 -8.00
N LEU A 89 13.27 2.82 -7.36
CA LEU A 89 12.43 1.87 -6.62
C LEU A 89 11.73 0.85 -7.54
N GLN A 90 11.46 1.21 -8.80
CA GLN A 90 10.97 0.26 -9.82
C GLN A 90 11.90 -0.95 -10.01
N ARG A 91 13.22 -0.74 -9.93
CA ARG A 91 14.24 -1.80 -10.15
C ARG A 91 14.89 -2.31 -8.86
N TYR A 92 14.45 -1.83 -7.71
CA TYR A 92 15.04 -2.17 -6.43
C TYR A 92 14.81 -3.66 -6.09
N LYS A 93 15.84 -4.32 -5.57
CA LYS A 93 15.75 -5.71 -5.07
C LYS A 93 16.27 -5.83 -3.63
N SER A 94 17.46 -5.28 -3.39
CA SER A 94 18.13 -5.34 -2.10
C SER A 94 19.05 -4.13 -1.91
N GLY A 95 19.61 -3.99 -0.70
CA GLY A 95 20.51 -2.89 -0.35
C GLY A 95 19.80 -1.70 0.31
N SER A 96 20.51 -0.60 0.48
CA SER A 96 19.97 0.59 1.13
C SER A 96 19.05 1.37 0.18
N VAL A 97 17.89 1.78 0.69
CA VAL A 97 17.04 2.74 -0.04
C VAL A 97 17.59 4.17 0.08
N PRO A 98 17.37 5.04 -0.93
CA PRO A 98 17.89 6.40 -0.95
C PRO A 98 17.51 7.21 0.30
N LYS A 99 18.41 8.08 0.77
CA LYS A 99 18.14 8.94 1.94
C LYS A 99 16.91 9.82 1.74
N ALA A 100 16.71 10.34 0.53
CA ALA A 100 15.53 11.10 0.15
C ALA A 100 14.23 10.31 0.37
N PHE A 101 14.23 9.00 0.13
CA PHE A 101 13.07 8.16 0.39
C PHE A 101 12.77 8.00 1.88
N LYS A 102 13.82 7.80 2.69
CA LYS A 102 13.68 7.57 4.14
C LYS A 102 13.08 8.74 4.91
N ILE A 103 13.21 9.97 4.39
CA ILE A 103 12.69 11.17 5.04
C ILE A 103 11.22 11.47 4.70
N ILE A 104 10.64 10.80 3.69
CA ILE A 104 9.27 11.06 3.23
C ILE A 104 8.25 11.02 4.38
N PRO A 105 8.26 10.05 5.31
CA PRO A 105 7.29 10.01 6.41
C PRO A 105 7.29 11.23 7.34
N ASN A 106 8.38 12.01 7.35
CA ASN A 106 8.52 13.17 8.22
C ASN A 106 8.06 14.47 7.55
N LEU A 107 7.65 14.40 6.28
CA LEU A 107 7.21 15.55 5.51
C LEU A 107 5.70 15.74 5.65
N SER A 108 5.24 16.99 5.70
CA SER A 108 3.82 17.31 5.82
C SER A 108 3.01 16.88 4.59
N ASN A 109 3.63 16.96 3.41
CA ASN A 109 3.09 16.60 2.09
C ASN A 109 3.61 15.24 1.60
N TRP A 110 3.74 14.27 2.53
CA TRP A 110 4.31 12.96 2.20
C TRP A 110 3.49 12.18 1.16
N GLU A 111 2.17 12.39 1.09
CA GLU A 111 1.27 11.74 0.13
C GLU A 111 1.54 12.22 -1.30
N GLU A 112 1.67 13.54 -1.47
CA GLU A 112 1.98 14.17 -2.74
C GLU A 112 3.38 13.77 -3.24
N ILE A 113 4.35 13.72 -2.33
CA ILE A 113 5.70 13.23 -2.66
C ILE A 113 5.65 11.77 -3.09
N LEU A 114 4.89 10.94 -2.38
CA LEU A 114 4.74 9.53 -2.71
C LEU A 114 4.14 9.35 -4.12
N TYR A 115 3.15 10.15 -4.48
CA TYR A 115 2.58 10.17 -5.83
C TYR A 115 3.63 10.47 -6.90
N ILE A 116 4.50 11.47 -6.68
CA ILE A 116 5.59 11.80 -7.62
C ILE A 116 6.57 10.62 -7.80
N THR A 117 6.76 9.80 -6.76
CA THR A 117 7.64 8.62 -6.86
C THR A 117 7.02 7.45 -7.61
N ASP A 118 5.80 7.59 -8.16
CA ASP A 118 5.13 6.57 -8.97
C ASP A 118 5.08 5.21 -8.25
N TYR A 119 4.48 5.24 -7.04
CA TYR A 119 4.46 4.09 -6.14
C TYR A 119 3.76 2.85 -6.71
N GLY A 120 2.90 3.02 -7.72
CA GLY A 120 2.22 1.93 -8.43
C GLY A 120 3.22 1.02 -9.17
N ASN A 121 4.30 1.57 -9.70
CA ASN A 121 5.30 0.83 -10.46
C ASN A 121 6.48 0.32 -9.63
N TRP A 122 6.47 0.52 -8.32
CA TRP A 122 7.54 0.00 -7.46
C TRP A 122 7.65 -1.52 -7.52
N SER A 123 8.88 -2.01 -7.32
CA SER A 123 9.07 -3.44 -7.14
C SER A 123 8.43 -3.91 -5.82
N VAL A 124 8.07 -5.20 -5.75
CA VAL A 124 7.59 -5.83 -4.51
C VAL A 124 8.58 -5.71 -3.35
N HIS A 125 9.88 -5.65 -3.64
CA HIS A 125 10.94 -5.45 -2.65
C HIS A 125 10.97 -4.00 -2.14
N ALA A 126 10.74 -3.03 -3.04
CA ALA A 126 10.63 -1.63 -2.67
C ALA A 126 9.40 -1.40 -1.78
N MET A 127 8.27 -2.01 -2.12
CA MET A 127 7.06 -1.94 -1.31
C MET A 127 7.29 -2.49 0.11
N TYR A 128 7.99 -3.61 0.25
CA TYR A 128 8.39 -4.12 1.57
C TYR A 128 9.21 -3.11 2.38
N GLN A 129 10.23 -2.52 1.78
CA GLN A 129 11.06 -1.51 2.45
C GLN A 129 10.27 -0.26 2.81
N ALA A 130 9.40 0.19 1.91
CA ALA A 130 8.49 1.30 2.13
C ALA A 130 7.59 1.03 3.33
N THR A 131 6.89 -0.11 3.35
CA THR A 131 6.03 -0.47 4.48
C THR A 131 6.79 -0.51 5.79
N ARG A 132 8.01 -1.07 5.81
CA ARG A 132 8.84 -1.11 7.03
C ARG A 132 9.21 0.30 7.53
N ILE A 133 9.55 1.22 6.63
CA ILE A 133 9.91 2.61 6.96
C ILE A 133 8.68 3.41 7.40
N PHE A 134 7.56 3.28 6.67
CA PHE A 134 6.35 4.04 6.92
C PHE A 134 5.65 3.55 8.20
N ALA A 135 5.61 2.25 8.45
CA ALA A 135 5.05 1.68 9.67
C ALA A 135 5.79 2.17 10.94
N SER A 136 7.11 2.35 10.88
CA SER A 136 7.89 2.81 12.04
C SER A 136 7.86 4.32 12.24
N ASN A 137 7.79 5.12 11.17
CA ASN A 137 7.92 6.58 11.28
C ASN A 137 6.57 7.32 11.27
N LEU A 138 5.52 6.79 10.63
CA LEU A 138 4.20 7.44 10.63
C LEU A 138 3.43 7.21 11.93
N ASN A 139 2.62 8.18 12.31
CA ASN A 139 1.59 7.98 13.33
C ASN A 139 0.48 7.03 12.83
N ALA A 140 -0.38 6.55 13.73
CA ALA A 140 -1.41 5.55 13.39
C ALA A 140 -2.37 6.00 12.28
N LYS A 141 -2.77 7.28 12.29
CA LYS A 141 -3.70 7.83 11.29
C LYS A 141 -3.06 7.89 9.90
N MET A 142 -1.82 8.35 9.81
CA MET A 142 -1.09 8.43 8.55
C MET A 142 -0.71 7.04 8.02
N ALA A 143 -0.28 6.13 8.91
CA ALA A 143 -0.01 4.74 8.54
C ALA A 143 -1.27 4.03 7.99
N GLN A 144 -2.44 4.26 8.61
CA GLN A 144 -3.72 3.76 8.09
C GLN A 144 -3.98 4.23 6.66
N ARG A 145 -3.68 5.51 6.35
CA ARG A 145 -3.85 6.07 4.99
C ARG A 145 -2.89 5.41 4.00
N PHE A 146 -1.62 5.27 4.35
CA PHE A 146 -0.64 4.54 3.51
C PHE A 146 -1.09 3.09 3.27
N TYR A 147 -1.56 2.40 4.30
CA TYR A 147 -2.05 1.03 4.17
C TYR A 147 -3.25 0.92 3.23
N SER A 148 -4.25 1.76 3.42
CA SER A 148 -5.50 1.72 2.64
C SER A 148 -5.31 2.13 1.19
N LEU A 149 -4.50 3.17 0.95
CA LEU A 149 -4.41 3.81 -0.37
C LEU A 149 -3.25 3.32 -1.23
N VAL A 150 -2.27 2.62 -0.65
CA VAL A 150 -1.04 2.19 -1.33
C VAL A 150 -0.79 0.69 -1.16
N LEU A 151 -0.69 0.21 0.08
CA LEU A 151 -0.31 -1.18 0.33
C LEU A 151 -1.43 -2.17 -0.04
N LEU A 152 -2.68 -1.89 0.37
CA LEU A 152 -3.81 -2.78 0.10
C LEU A 152 -4.05 -2.95 -1.41
N PRO A 153 -4.18 -1.88 -2.23
CA PRO A 153 -4.34 -2.02 -3.68
C PRO A 153 -3.23 -2.86 -4.31
N ARG A 154 -1.97 -2.62 -3.92
CA ARG A 154 -0.83 -3.37 -4.46
C ARG A 154 -0.85 -4.85 -4.11
N VAL A 155 -1.25 -5.20 -2.89
CA VAL A 155 -1.37 -6.60 -2.45
C VAL A 155 -2.48 -7.32 -3.23
N ARG A 156 -3.64 -6.67 -3.39
CA ARG A 156 -4.77 -7.24 -4.14
C ARG A 156 -4.42 -7.44 -5.62
N GLU A 157 -3.74 -6.46 -6.22
CA GLU A 157 -3.26 -6.55 -7.60
C GLU A 157 -2.31 -7.74 -7.80
N GLU A 158 -1.33 -7.92 -6.91
CA GLU A 158 -0.37 -9.03 -7.00
C GLU A 158 -1.09 -10.40 -6.91
N ILE A 159 -2.04 -10.54 -5.99
CA ILE A 159 -2.83 -11.77 -5.80
C ILE A 159 -3.70 -12.02 -7.03
N TRP A 160 -4.35 -10.99 -7.55
CA TRP A 160 -5.20 -11.11 -8.72
C TRP A 160 -4.42 -11.54 -9.97
N ALA A 161 -3.25 -10.92 -10.19
CA ALA A 161 -2.41 -11.16 -11.36
C ALA A 161 -1.69 -12.52 -11.31
N ASN A 162 -1.11 -12.90 -10.17
CA ASN A 162 -0.26 -14.09 -10.06
C ASN A 162 -0.95 -15.29 -9.42
N LYS A 163 -2.17 -15.13 -8.89
CA LYS A 163 -2.89 -16.13 -8.07
C LYS A 163 -2.10 -16.62 -6.85
N LYS A 164 -1.09 -15.84 -6.44
CA LYS A 164 -0.29 -16.03 -5.23
C LYS A 164 0.29 -14.70 -4.79
N LEU A 165 0.65 -14.57 -3.52
CA LEU A 165 1.31 -13.37 -3.00
C LEU A 165 2.82 -13.54 -2.95
N HIS A 166 3.56 -12.60 -3.54
CA HIS A 166 5.01 -12.59 -3.45
C HIS A 166 5.49 -12.45 -1.98
N PHE A 167 6.55 -13.19 -1.61
CA PHE A 167 7.08 -13.23 -0.24
C PHE A 167 7.39 -11.84 0.35
N ALA A 168 8.01 -10.95 -0.42
CA ALA A 168 8.28 -9.57 0.03
C ALA A 168 7.00 -8.81 0.44
N LEU A 169 5.88 -8.98 -0.27
CA LEU A 169 4.60 -8.35 0.10
C LEU A 169 3.98 -9.02 1.33
N PHE A 170 4.13 -10.33 1.49
CA PHE A 170 3.74 -11.01 2.72
C PHE A 170 4.52 -10.45 3.94
N GLN A 171 5.82 -10.23 3.77
CA GLN A 171 6.65 -9.57 4.79
C GLN A 171 6.24 -8.12 5.03
N ALA A 172 5.79 -7.41 3.99
CA ALA A 172 5.22 -6.07 4.12
C ALA A 172 3.98 -6.09 5.02
N LEU A 173 3.05 -7.03 4.81
CA LEU A 173 1.87 -7.21 5.66
C LEU A 173 2.25 -7.52 7.11
N LYS A 174 3.21 -8.43 7.34
CA LYS A 174 3.74 -8.71 8.69
C LYS A 174 4.30 -7.45 9.35
N LYS A 175 5.07 -6.63 8.62
CA LYS A 175 5.59 -5.35 9.16
C LYS A 175 4.49 -4.33 9.41
N ALA A 176 3.47 -4.25 8.56
CA ALA A 176 2.33 -3.36 8.76
C ALA A 176 1.59 -3.65 10.07
N ALA A 177 1.51 -4.93 10.42
CA ALA A 177 0.76 -5.42 11.56
C ALA A 177 1.40 -5.14 12.94
N TYR A 178 2.66 -4.71 12.98
CA TYR A 178 3.27 -4.13 14.19
C TYR A 178 2.64 -2.79 14.60
N LYS A 179 1.73 -2.24 13.79
CA LYS A 179 0.85 -1.11 14.17
C LYS A 179 -0.63 -1.55 14.06
N PRO A 180 -1.17 -2.31 15.04
CA PRO A 180 -2.44 -3.02 14.92
C PRO A 180 -3.64 -2.14 14.55
N GLY A 181 -3.79 -0.98 15.20
CA GLY A 181 -4.91 -0.08 14.91
C GLY A 181 -4.92 0.44 13.47
N ALA A 182 -3.74 0.68 12.88
CA ALA A 182 -3.63 1.04 11.47
C ALA A 182 -3.83 -0.16 10.55
N PHE A 183 -3.31 -1.34 10.93
CA PHE A 183 -3.47 -2.59 10.18
C PHE A 183 -4.94 -2.97 10.01
N PHE A 184 -5.72 -3.00 11.09
CA PHE A 184 -7.14 -3.36 11.02
C PHE A 184 -7.94 -2.34 10.21
N LYS A 185 -7.80 -1.04 10.51
CA LYS A 185 -8.58 0.02 9.85
C LYS A 185 -8.11 0.36 8.44
N GLY A 186 -6.88 -0.02 8.09
CA GLY A 186 -6.25 0.33 6.82
C GLY A 186 -6.13 -0.84 5.86
N LEU A 187 -6.14 -2.09 6.34
CA LEU A 187 -6.03 -3.28 5.49
C LEU A 187 -7.22 -4.22 5.68
N LEU A 188 -7.38 -4.80 6.88
CA LEU A 188 -8.33 -5.90 7.09
C LEU A 188 -9.79 -5.47 6.92
N LEU A 189 -10.21 -4.42 7.62
CA LEU A 189 -11.60 -3.95 7.56
C LEU A 189 -11.95 -3.42 6.16
N PRO A 190 -11.12 -2.58 5.49
CA PRO A 190 -11.38 -2.20 4.10
C PRO A 190 -11.47 -3.38 3.14
N LEU A 191 -10.62 -4.41 3.30
CA LEU A 191 -10.69 -5.62 2.47
C LEU A 191 -12.05 -6.32 2.64
N CYS A 192 -12.48 -6.58 3.89
CA CYS A 192 -13.76 -7.23 4.18
C CYS A 192 -14.96 -6.38 3.73
N GLN A 193 -14.91 -5.07 3.98
CA GLN A 193 -15.99 -4.14 3.65
C GLN A 193 -16.10 -3.82 2.15
N SER A 194 -15.04 -4.09 1.37
CA SER A 194 -15.08 -3.92 -0.09
C SER A 194 -16.10 -4.83 -0.76
N GLY A 195 -16.44 -5.95 -0.12
CA GLY A 195 -17.34 -6.99 -0.64
C GLY A 195 -16.80 -7.75 -1.86
N THR A 196 -15.61 -7.41 -2.34
CA THR A 196 -14.88 -8.09 -3.44
C THR A 196 -13.73 -8.95 -2.90
N CYS A 197 -13.68 -9.19 -1.59
CA CYS A 197 -12.67 -10.03 -0.95
C CYS A 197 -12.79 -11.47 -1.46
N THR A 198 -11.69 -12.05 -1.89
CA THR A 198 -11.59 -13.43 -2.37
C THR A 198 -11.12 -14.37 -1.25
N VAL A 199 -11.37 -15.68 -1.43
CA VAL A 199 -10.93 -16.70 -0.47
C VAL A 199 -9.41 -16.64 -0.27
N LEU A 200 -8.66 -16.51 -1.37
CA LEU A 200 -7.19 -16.45 -1.31
C LEU A 200 -6.71 -15.21 -0.54
N GLU A 201 -7.31 -14.04 -0.76
CA GLU A 201 -7.01 -12.83 0.03
C GLU A 201 -7.30 -13.07 1.52
N ALA A 202 -8.44 -13.66 1.87
CA ALA A 202 -8.80 -13.96 3.25
C ALA A 202 -7.80 -14.93 3.92
N VAL A 203 -7.39 -15.99 3.22
CA VAL A 203 -6.41 -16.97 3.70
C VAL A 203 -5.05 -16.32 3.97
N ILE A 204 -4.57 -15.47 3.05
CA ILE A 204 -3.31 -14.76 3.20
C ILE A 204 -3.35 -13.83 4.42
N PHE A 205 -4.43 -13.06 4.59
CA PHE A 205 -4.57 -12.15 5.73
C PHE A 205 -4.70 -12.91 7.05
N SER A 206 -5.43 -14.02 7.07
CA SER A 206 -5.51 -14.93 8.22
C SER A 206 -4.13 -15.48 8.60
N ALA A 207 -3.34 -15.91 7.61
CA ALA A 207 -1.96 -16.36 7.81
C ALA A 207 -1.05 -15.29 8.43
N VAL A 208 -1.20 -14.02 8.03
CA VAL A 208 -0.45 -12.91 8.64
C VAL A 208 -0.83 -12.75 10.11
N ILE A 209 -2.14 -12.71 10.41
CA ILE A 209 -2.67 -12.52 11.77
C ILE A 209 -2.22 -13.66 12.71
N ASN A 210 -2.25 -14.90 12.23
CA ASN A 210 -1.84 -16.07 13.02
C ASN A 210 -0.34 -16.09 13.36
N ARG A 211 0.50 -15.36 12.61
CA ARG A 211 1.96 -15.35 12.77
C ARG A 211 2.50 -14.15 13.56
N ILE A 212 1.63 -13.24 13.97
CA ILE A 212 2.00 -12.05 14.72
C ILE A 212 1.28 -12.05 16.07
N SER A 213 1.95 -11.56 17.11
CA SER A 213 1.30 -11.33 18.39
C SER A 213 0.60 -9.97 18.37
N ILE A 214 -0.73 -9.97 18.27
CA ILE A 214 -1.55 -8.76 18.32
C ILE A 214 -1.98 -8.51 19.78
N PRO A 215 -1.74 -7.30 20.33
CA PRO A 215 -2.20 -6.95 21.67
C PRO A 215 -3.71 -7.12 21.84
N VAL A 216 -4.14 -7.76 22.95
CA VAL A 216 -5.54 -8.15 23.23
C VAL A 216 -6.53 -7.01 23.00
N LEU A 217 -6.22 -5.80 23.47
CA LEU A 217 -7.10 -4.63 23.31
C LEU A 217 -7.42 -4.29 21.85
N HIS A 218 -6.49 -4.55 20.93
CA HIS A 218 -6.73 -4.36 19.50
C HIS A 218 -7.40 -5.57 18.86
N SER A 219 -7.19 -6.76 19.41
CA SER A 219 -7.82 -8.00 18.93
C SER A 219 -9.29 -8.10 19.32
N SER A 220 -9.71 -7.48 20.43
CA SER A 220 -11.09 -7.50 20.92
C SER A 220 -11.98 -6.35 20.42
N ALA A 221 -11.39 -5.35 19.74
CA ALA A 221 -12.07 -4.14 19.25
C ALA A 221 -12.50 -4.28 17.80
#